data_AF-A0A094K551-F1
#
_entry.id   AF-A0A094K551-F1
#
_cell.length_a   1.000
_cell.length_b   1.000
_cell.length_c   1.000
_cell.angle_alpha   90.00
_cell.angle_beta   90.00
_cell.angle_gamma   90.00
#
_symmetry.space_group_name_H-M   'P 1'
#
loop_
_entity.id
_entity.type
_entity.pdbx_description
1 polymer ?
#
loop_
_entity_poly.entity_id
_entity_poly.type
_entity_poly.pdbx_seq_one_letter_code
_entity_poly.pdbx_strand_id
1 'polypeptide(L)'
;RKMGLAKSRVRTLNFRRTNLQLFKGFLDGIPWETVLRDISTEQSWQVFKDTFPRAQEFSIPQHKKSSREGRKAAWLSEDLFITLREKKEMYRQWKQACVAWEEYRDAVRMCRGGIRKEKAQMELNLSRYVKNNKGFFRYMGQKRQGKESAHPLINEKEELASAGLKKAEVLNKFFASVFTGSQTSHVSHVPEPLGRGQESRVPLTVRTEQV
;
A
#
# COMPACT_ATOMS: atom_id res chain seq x y z
N ARG A 1 -3.90 11.55 -30.41
CA ARG A 1 -4.60 12.48 -29.47
C ARG A 1 -3.97 12.33 -28.08
N LYS A 2 -3.41 13.39 -27.50
CA LYS A 2 -2.87 13.37 -26.12
C LYS A 2 -4.02 13.14 -25.14
N MET A 3 -4.14 11.93 -24.59
CA MET A 3 -5.08 11.61 -23.53
C MET A 3 -4.73 12.45 -22.30
N GLY A 4 -5.56 13.44 -21.98
CA GLY A 4 -5.46 14.18 -20.73
C GLY A 4 -5.64 13.20 -19.58
N LEU A 5 -4.56 12.96 -18.83
CA LEU A 5 -4.59 12.14 -17.62
C LEU A 5 -5.72 12.64 -16.72
N ALA A 6 -6.67 11.77 -16.36
CA ALA A 6 -7.70 12.07 -15.38
C ALA A 6 -7.02 12.41 -14.05
N LYS A 7 -6.93 13.70 -13.74
CA LYS A 7 -6.31 14.19 -12.51
C LYS A 7 -7.26 13.89 -11.35
N SER A 8 -6.80 13.23 -10.29
CA SER A 8 -7.65 12.96 -9.13
C SER A 8 -8.17 14.27 -8.53
N ARG A 9 -9.41 14.29 -8.02
CA ARG A 9 -9.96 15.44 -7.28
C ARG A 9 -9.19 15.72 -5.99
N VAL A 10 -8.56 14.68 -5.42
CA VAL A 10 -7.74 14.77 -4.21
C VAL A 10 -6.48 15.62 -4.46
N ARG A 11 -6.39 16.73 -3.75
CA ARG A 11 -5.20 17.59 -3.69
C ARG A 11 -4.32 17.17 -2.53
N THR A 12 -3.01 17.24 -2.68
CA THR A 12 -2.06 16.93 -1.62
C THR A 12 -0.94 17.98 -1.60
N LEU A 13 -0.55 18.39 -0.41
CA LEU A 13 0.56 19.33 -0.19
C LEU A 13 1.87 18.76 -0.74
N ASN A 14 2.60 19.55 -1.50
CA ASN A 14 3.91 19.16 -2.04
C ASN A 14 5.05 19.75 -1.22
N PHE A 15 5.42 19.06 -0.14
CA PHE A 15 6.48 19.52 0.78
C PHE A 15 7.87 19.67 0.12
N ARG A 16 8.11 19.03 -1.04
CA ARG A 16 9.38 19.19 -1.78
C ARG A 16 9.51 20.54 -2.48
N ARG A 17 8.38 21.23 -2.72
CA ARG A 17 8.33 22.54 -3.40
C ARG A 17 7.93 23.67 -2.46
N THR A 18 8.05 23.45 -1.16
CA THR A 18 7.72 24.46 -0.14
C THR A 18 8.61 25.68 -0.28
N ASN A 19 8.02 26.87 -0.27
CA ASN A 19 8.77 28.11 -0.10
C ASN A 19 8.96 28.38 1.40
N LEU A 20 10.11 27.98 1.94
CA LEU A 20 10.42 28.13 3.35
C LEU A 20 10.60 29.60 3.77
N GLN A 21 11.04 30.47 2.87
CA GLN A 21 11.17 31.90 3.17
C GLN A 21 9.79 32.54 3.35
N LEU A 22 8.83 32.19 2.49
CA LEU A 22 7.45 32.63 2.62
C LEU A 22 6.80 32.09 3.89
N PHE A 23 7.05 30.81 4.21
CA PHE A 23 6.55 30.18 5.43
C PHE A 23 7.08 30.88 6.69
N LYS A 24 8.39 31.14 6.73
CA LYS A 24 9.03 31.83 7.84
C LYS A 24 8.52 33.27 7.94
N GLY A 25 8.47 34.02 6.84
CA GLY A 25 7.96 35.38 6.83
C GLY A 25 6.50 35.50 7.28
N PHE A 26 5.66 34.50 6.98
CA PHE A 26 4.29 34.45 7.48
C PHE A 26 4.24 34.27 9.00
N LEU A 27 5.07 33.38 9.56
CA LEU A 27 5.13 33.14 11.00
C LEU A 27 5.77 34.31 11.76
N ASP A 28 6.82 34.91 11.21
CA ASP A 28 7.53 36.05 11.79
C ASP A 28 6.67 37.34 11.77
N GLY A 29 5.71 37.43 10.84
CA GLY A 29 4.78 38.56 10.75
C GLY A 29 3.64 38.55 11.78
N ILE A 30 3.50 37.47 12.55
CA ILE A 30 2.47 37.35 13.58
C ILE A 30 3.05 37.86 14.91
N PRO A 31 2.41 38.83 15.58
CA PRO A 31 2.88 39.36 16.86
C PRO A 31 2.53 38.38 17.99
N TRP A 32 3.24 37.26 18.07
CA TRP A 32 3.00 36.17 19.02
C TRP A 32 2.95 36.65 20.46
N GLU A 33 3.79 37.60 20.85
CA GLU A 33 3.84 38.17 22.20
C GLU A 33 2.54 38.89 22.57
N THR A 34 1.81 39.42 21.60
CA THR A 34 0.51 40.07 21.81
C THR A 34 -0.62 39.06 21.76
N VAL A 35 -0.57 38.12 20.81
CA VAL A 35 -1.62 37.13 20.61
C VAL A 35 -1.67 36.14 21.78
N LEU A 36 -0.53 35.84 22.41
CA LEU A 36 -0.42 34.84 23.47
C LEU A 36 -0.41 35.42 24.89
N ARG A 37 -0.42 36.75 25.05
CA ARG A 37 -0.17 37.43 26.34
C ARG A 37 -1.17 37.10 27.45
N ASP A 38 -2.44 37.04 27.09
CA ASP A 38 -3.56 37.03 28.05
C ASP A 38 -4.45 35.78 27.90
N ILE A 39 -3.93 34.73 27.27
CA ILE A 39 -4.67 33.50 27.00
C ILE A 39 -4.04 32.29 27.69
N SER A 40 -4.91 31.35 28.07
CA SER A 40 -4.47 30.09 28.68
C SER A 40 -3.59 29.27 27.75
N THR A 41 -2.83 28.32 28.30
CA THR A 41 -1.98 27.40 27.53
C THR A 41 -2.77 26.64 26.46
N GLU A 42 -3.99 26.20 26.79
CA GLU A 42 -4.85 25.46 25.84
C GLU A 42 -5.32 26.36 24.70
N GLN A 43 -5.71 27.60 25.01
CA GLN A 43 -6.09 28.59 24.00
C GLN A 43 -4.91 28.99 23.12
N SER A 44 -3.72 29.15 23.71
CA SER A 44 -2.47 29.42 23.00
C SER A 44 -2.14 28.30 22.01
N TRP A 45 -2.31 27.04 22.44
CA TRP A 45 -2.13 25.88 21.59
C TRP A 45 -3.16 25.81 20.46
N GLN A 46 -4.41 26.20 20.74
CA GLN A 46 -5.46 26.28 19.72
C GLN A 46 -5.14 27.33 18.66
N VAL A 47 -4.70 28.53 19.06
CA VAL A 47 -4.25 29.58 18.15
C VAL A 47 -3.13 29.08 17.25
N PHE A 48 -2.14 28.37 17.81
CA PHE A 48 -1.07 27.77 17.04
C PHE A 48 -1.60 26.75 16.01
N LYS A 49 -2.47 25.82 16.45
CA LYS A 49 -3.09 24.80 15.58
C LYS A 49 -3.91 25.40 14.44
N ASP A 50 -4.50 26.58 14.64
CA ASP A 50 -5.30 27.24 13.60
C ASP A 50 -4.43 28.06 12.63
N THR A 51 -3.30 28.55 13.11
CA THR A 51 -2.44 29.47 12.38
C THR A 51 -1.41 28.74 11.52
N PHE A 52 -0.86 27.63 12.03
CA PHE A 52 0.15 26.85 11.34
C PHE A 52 -0.34 26.23 10.01
N PRO A 53 -1.54 25.60 9.93
CA PRO A 53 -2.08 25.11 8.66
C PRO A 53 -2.33 26.22 7.65
N ARG A 54 -2.71 27.42 8.09
CA ARG A 54 -2.85 28.58 7.19
C ARG A 54 -1.50 28.96 6.58
N ALA A 55 -0.45 29.03 7.39
CA ALA A 55 0.91 29.26 6.90
C ALA A 55 1.34 28.18 5.88
N GLN A 56 0.96 26.92 6.13
CA GLN A 56 1.22 25.81 5.21
C GLN A 56 0.46 25.98 3.89
N GLU A 57 -0.79 26.42 3.90
CA GLU A 57 -1.58 26.63 2.69
C GLU A 57 -0.98 27.70 1.77
N PHE A 58 -0.47 28.80 2.35
CA PHE A 58 0.18 29.86 1.57
C PHE A 58 1.56 29.46 1.03
N SER A 59 2.28 28.61 1.76
CA SER A 59 3.71 28.35 1.47
C SER A 59 3.97 27.04 0.74
N ILE A 60 3.03 26.11 0.77
CA ILE A 60 3.19 24.77 0.20
C ILE A 60 2.27 24.62 -1.01
N PRO A 61 2.84 24.59 -2.24
CA PRO A 61 2.05 24.34 -3.43
C PRO A 61 1.29 23.03 -3.35
N GLN A 62 0.00 23.07 -3.65
CA GLN A 62 -0.80 21.87 -3.81
C GLN A 62 -0.56 21.24 -5.18
N HIS A 63 -0.46 19.92 -5.23
CA HIS A 63 -0.49 19.18 -6.49
C HIS A 63 -1.63 18.16 -6.48
N LYS A 64 -2.18 17.90 -7.67
CA LYS A 64 -3.11 16.79 -7.84
C LYS A 64 -2.30 15.50 -7.84
N LYS A 65 -2.72 14.51 -7.05
CA LYS A 65 -2.14 13.17 -7.20
C LYS A 65 -2.40 12.73 -8.64
N SER A 66 -1.35 12.35 -9.35
CA SER A 66 -1.54 11.58 -10.58
C SER A 66 -2.12 10.24 -10.12
N SER A 67 -3.35 9.93 -10.48
CA SER A 67 -3.85 8.58 -10.27
C SER A 67 -2.88 7.64 -11.00
N ARG A 68 -2.47 6.55 -10.33
CA ARG A 68 -1.75 5.48 -11.02
C ARG A 68 -2.59 4.89 -12.16
N GLU A 69 -3.89 5.10 -12.07
CA GLU A 69 -4.97 4.72 -12.99
C GLU A 69 -4.80 5.22 -14.43
N GLY A 70 -4.00 6.28 -14.64
CA GLY A 70 -3.68 6.77 -15.99
C GLY A 70 -2.39 6.22 -16.61
N ARG A 71 -1.57 5.46 -15.87
CA ARG A 71 -0.35 4.89 -16.43
C ARG A 71 -0.67 3.65 -17.25
N LYS A 72 -0.52 3.74 -18.58
CA LYS A 72 -0.53 2.59 -19.49
C LYS A 72 0.40 1.51 -18.90
N ALA A 73 -0.13 0.31 -18.70
CA ALA A 73 0.69 -0.79 -18.19
C ALA A 73 1.85 -1.02 -19.17
N ALA A 74 3.06 -1.25 -18.66
CA ALA A 74 4.24 -1.34 -19.52
C ALA A 74 4.09 -2.41 -20.61
N TRP A 75 3.37 -3.50 -20.33
CA TRP A 75 3.10 -4.60 -21.26
C TRP A 75 2.01 -4.30 -22.30
N LEU A 76 1.33 -3.15 -22.24
CA LEU A 76 0.22 -2.86 -23.15
C LEU A 76 0.75 -2.19 -24.43
N SER A 77 0.79 -2.95 -25.53
CA SER A 77 1.09 -2.43 -26.87
C SER A 77 -0.04 -1.56 -27.41
N GLU A 78 0.21 -0.85 -28.51
CA GLU A 78 -0.84 -0.07 -29.19
C GLU A 78 -1.83 -0.99 -29.91
N ASP A 79 -1.33 -2.04 -30.56
CA ASP A 79 -2.15 -3.02 -31.27
C ASP A 79 -3.12 -3.73 -30.30
N LEU A 80 -2.64 -4.18 -29.14
CA LEU A 80 -3.50 -4.78 -28.12
C LEU A 80 -4.55 -3.79 -27.58
N PHE A 81 -4.23 -2.50 -27.55
CA PHE A 81 -5.18 -1.48 -27.13
C PHE A 81 -6.32 -1.32 -28.14
N ILE A 82 -6.03 -1.43 -29.44
CA ILE A 82 -7.04 -1.45 -30.51
C ILE A 82 -7.96 -2.66 -30.34
N THR A 83 -7.41 -3.87 -30.18
CA THR A 83 -8.21 -5.09 -29.99
C THR A 83 -9.10 -5.01 -28.76
N LEU A 84 -8.61 -4.43 -27.66
CA LEU A 84 -9.41 -4.21 -26.44
C LEU A 84 -10.57 -3.24 -26.66
N ARG A 85 -10.38 -2.21 -27.50
CA ARG A 85 -11.44 -1.26 -27.87
C ARG A 85 -12.47 -1.93 -28.77
N GLU A 86 -12.06 -2.72 -29.76
CA GLU A 86 -12.95 -3.49 -30.63
C GLU A 86 -13.80 -4.46 -29.82
N LYS A 87 -13.20 -5.20 -28.89
CA LYS A 87 -13.96 -6.09 -27.97
C LYS A 87 -14.98 -5.33 -27.13
N LYS A 88 -14.65 -4.10 -26.70
CA LYS A 88 -15.58 -3.27 -25.93
C LYS A 88 -16.75 -2.80 -26.80
N GLU A 89 -16.51 -2.48 -28.06
CA GLU A 89 -17.58 -2.08 -28.98
C GLU A 89 -18.46 -3.28 -29.36
N MET A 90 -17.85 -4.42 -29.65
CA MET A 90 -18.55 -5.69 -29.87
C MET A 90 -19.45 -6.07 -28.68
N TYR A 91 -19.00 -5.83 -27.45
CA TYR A 91 -19.86 -6.02 -26.27
C TYR A 91 -21.09 -5.11 -26.27
N ARG A 92 -20.96 -3.84 -26.70
CA ARG A 92 -22.08 -2.90 -26.77
C ARG A 92 -23.06 -3.33 -27.86
N GLN A 93 -22.56 -3.74 -29.02
CA GLN A 93 -23.35 -4.21 -30.14
C GLN A 93 -24.07 -5.53 -29.80
N TRP A 94 -23.38 -6.49 -29.18
CA TRP A 94 -23.99 -7.73 -28.69
C TRP A 94 -25.08 -7.45 -27.66
N LYS A 95 -24.84 -6.53 -26.72
CA LYS A 95 -25.85 -6.11 -25.73
C LYS A 95 -27.09 -5.45 -26.38
N GLN A 96 -26.93 -4.84 -27.55
CA GLN A 96 -28.00 -4.27 -28.36
C GLN A 96 -28.60 -5.28 -29.36
N ALA A 97 -28.22 -6.56 -29.29
CA ALA A 97 -28.62 -7.63 -30.21
C ALA A 97 -28.23 -7.39 -31.68
N CYS A 98 -27.26 -6.50 -31.95
CA CYS A 98 -26.76 -6.20 -33.28
C CYS A 98 -25.65 -7.15 -33.77
N VAL A 99 -25.10 -7.96 -32.88
CA VAL A 99 -23.95 -8.86 -33.14
C VAL A 99 -24.24 -10.21 -32.51
N ALA A 100 -23.88 -11.29 -33.20
CA ALA A 100 -24.07 -12.64 -32.70
C ALA A 100 -23.15 -12.89 -31.49
N TRP A 101 -23.61 -13.70 -30.54
CA TRP A 101 -22.80 -14.10 -29.38
C TRP A 101 -21.46 -14.72 -29.79
N GLU A 102 -21.44 -15.46 -30.90
CA GLU A 102 -20.27 -16.14 -31.44
C GLU A 102 -19.15 -15.16 -31.84
N GLU A 103 -19.50 -14.09 -32.54
CA GLU A 103 -18.55 -13.05 -32.96
C GLU A 103 -17.96 -12.31 -31.75
N TYR A 104 -18.79 -11.98 -30.75
CA TYR A 104 -18.30 -11.40 -29.51
C TYR A 104 -17.39 -12.37 -28.74
N ARG A 105 -17.75 -13.65 -28.68
CA ARG A 105 -16.96 -14.70 -28.01
C ARG A 105 -15.57 -14.84 -28.65
N ASP A 106 -15.47 -14.78 -29.96
CA ASP A 106 -14.20 -14.85 -30.67
C ASP A 106 -13.36 -13.60 -30.46
N ALA A 107 -13.95 -12.40 -30.47
CA ALA A 107 -13.26 -11.16 -30.09
C ALA A 107 -12.70 -11.23 -28.65
N VAL A 108 -13.44 -11.82 -27.71
CA VAL A 108 -12.97 -12.06 -26.33
C VAL A 108 -11.80 -13.03 -26.30
N ARG A 109 -11.85 -14.13 -27.06
CA ARG A 109 -10.77 -15.11 -27.16
C ARG A 109 -9.50 -14.49 -27.74
N MET A 110 -9.62 -13.74 -28.82
CA MET A 110 -8.52 -13.02 -29.46
C MET A 110 -7.87 -12.03 -28.50
N CYS A 111 -8.66 -11.20 -27.80
CA CYS A 111 -8.15 -10.30 -26.76
C CYS A 111 -7.37 -11.04 -25.68
N ARG A 112 -7.92 -12.15 -25.17
CA ARG A 112 -7.28 -12.96 -24.13
C ARG A 112 -5.98 -13.60 -24.63
N GLY A 113 -5.90 -13.98 -25.90
CA GLY A 113 -4.68 -14.44 -26.55
C GLY A 113 -3.63 -13.33 -26.64
N GLY A 114 -4.02 -12.17 -27.16
CA GLY A 114 -3.15 -10.99 -27.29
C GLY A 114 -2.56 -10.53 -25.95
N ILE A 115 -3.38 -10.45 -24.90
CA ILE A 115 -2.90 -10.12 -23.53
C ILE A 115 -1.83 -11.10 -23.06
N ARG A 116 -2.02 -12.41 -23.30
CA ARG A 116 -1.05 -13.44 -22.90
C ARG A 116 0.26 -13.28 -23.68
N LYS A 117 0.18 -13.05 -24.99
CA LYS A 117 1.34 -12.86 -25.87
C LYS A 117 2.17 -11.63 -25.48
N GLU A 118 1.52 -10.48 -25.30
CA GLU A 118 2.20 -9.24 -24.91
C GLU A 118 2.85 -9.30 -23.53
N LYS A 119 2.18 -9.93 -22.56
CA LYS A 119 2.77 -10.16 -21.23
C LYS A 119 4.01 -11.05 -21.31
N ALA A 120 3.94 -12.15 -22.07
CA ALA A 120 5.09 -13.03 -22.28
C ALA A 120 6.23 -12.31 -23.00
N GLN A 121 5.93 -11.51 -24.02
CA GLN A 121 6.94 -10.72 -24.73
C GLN A 121 7.62 -9.69 -23.82
N MET A 122 6.87 -9.00 -22.98
CA MET A 122 7.42 -8.08 -21.99
C MET A 122 8.33 -8.81 -20.98
N GLU A 123 7.92 -9.99 -20.49
CA GLU A 123 8.74 -10.82 -19.60
C GLU A 123 10.05 -11.25 -20.27
N LEU A 124 9.99 -11.66 -21.55
CA LEU A 124 11.18 -11.98 -22.36
C LEU A 124 12.08 -10.76 -22.56
N ASN A 125 11.52 -9.58 -22.81
CA ASN A 125 12.31 -8.36 -22.96
C ASN A 125 13.01 -7.98 -21.64
N LEU A 126 12.33 -8.16 -20.51
CA LEU A 126 12.90 -7.96 -19.16
C LEU A 126 14.02 -8.96 -18.85
N SER A 127 13.94 -10.19 -19.33
CA SER A 127 14.95 -11.23 -19.11
C SER A 127 16.11 -11.20 -20.11
N ARG A 128 15.96 -10.54 -21.26
CA ARG A 128 17.04 -10.35 -22.25
C ARG A 128 17.91 -9.12 -21.97
N TYR A 129 17.31 -8.00 -21.53
CA TYR A 129 18.02 -6.75 -21.26
C TYR A 129 18.55 -6.66 -19.81
N VAL A 130 19.30 -7.68 -19.38
CA VAL A 130 19.81 -7.82 -18.00
C VAL A 130 21.12 -7.04 -17.82
N LYS A 131 21.05 -5.71 -17.96
CA LYS A 131 22.10 -4.81 -17.45
C LYS A 131 21.77 -4.30 -16.03
N ASN A 132 20.49 -4.37 -15.64
CA ASN A 132 19.98 -3.95 -14.33
C ASN A 132 18.84 -4.87 -13.86
N ASN A 133 19.12 -5.79 -12.93
CA ASN A 133 18.16 -6.78 -12.40
C ASN A 133 16.93 -6.19 -11.70
N LYS A 134 16.99 -4.90 -11.35
CA LYS A 134 15.95 -4.16 -10.60
C LYS A 134 14.59 -4.14 -11.33
N GLY A 135 14.58 -4.11 -12.66
CA GLY A 135 13.33 -4.09 -13.45
C GLY A 135 12.54 -5.40 -13.33
N PHE A 136 13.24 -6.53 -13.42
CA PHE A 136 12.66 -7.86 -13.28
C PHE A 136 12.11 -8.11 -11.87
N PHE A 137 12.91 -7.84 -10.82
CA PHE A 137 12.46 -8.01 -9.43
C PHE A 137 11.27 -7.10 -9.09
N ARG A 138 11.22 -5.88 -9.64
CA ARG A 138 10.05 -4.99 -9.48
C ARG A 138 8.79 -5.58 -10.12
N TYR A 139 8.90 -6.15 -11.32
CA TYR A 139 7.78 -6.80 -12.01
C TYR A 139 7.28 -8.03 -11.23
N MET A 140 8.19 -8.88 -10.78
CA MET A 140 7.87 -10.06 -9.97
C MET A 140 7.26 -9.67 -8.63
N GLY A 141 7.79 -8.64 -7.96
CA GLY A 141 7.21 -8.08 -6.74
C GLY A 141 5.77 -7.62 -6.95
N GLN A 142 5.47 -6.89 -8.02
CA GLN A 142 4.10 -6.49 -8.36
C GLN A 142 3.16 -7.68 -8.59
N LYS A 143 3.64 -8.77 -9.21
CA LYS A 143 2.86 -10.00 -9.37
C LYS A 143 2.62 -10.73 -8.04
N ARG A 144 3.54 -10.64 -7.08
CA ARG A 144 3.43 -11.26 -5.74
C ARG A 144 2.53 -10.48 -4.79
N GLN A 145 2.47 -9.15 -4.88
CA GLN A 145 1.66 -8.31 -3.99
C GLN A 145 0.15 -8.60 -4.03
N GLY A 146 -0.37 -9.20 -5.12
CA GLY A 146 -1.77 -9.62 -5.20
C GLY A 146 -2.06 -11.02 -4.66
N LYS A 147 -1.03 -11.78 -4.25
CA LYS A 147 -1.12 -13.18 -3.83
C LYS A 147 -0.68 -13.43 -2.39
N GLU A 148 0.10 -12.53 -1.79
CA GLU A 148 0.52 -12.66 -0.40
C GLU A 148 -0.59 -12.19 0.55
N SER A 149 -1.62 -13.01 0.73
CA SER A 149 -2.19 -13.15 2.07
C SER A 149 -1.27 -14.10 2.83
N ALA A 150 -0.88 -13.76 4.07
CA ALA A 150 -0.18 -14.71 4.94
C ALA A 150 -0.89 -16.08 4.91
N HIS A 151 -0.16 -17.19 4.98
CA HIS A 151 -0.79 -18.50 5.04
C HIS A 151 -1.79 -18.58 6.21
N PRO A 152 -2.87 -19.38 6.12
CA PRO A 152 -3.75 -19.61 7.25
C PRO A 152 -2.94 -19.98 8.50
N LEU A 153 -3.21 -19.29 9.60
CA LEU A 153 -2.56 -19.57 10.88
C LEU A 153 -3.48 -20.48 11.70
N ILE A 154 -2.90 -21.36 12.51
CA ILE A 154 -3.67 -22.19 13.45
C ILE A 154 -3.78 -21.39 14.76
N ASN A 155 -5.01 -21.23 15.26
CA ASN A 155 -5.22 -20.61 16.57
C ASN A 155 -5.02 -21.65 17.70
N GLU A 156 -5.06 -21.21 18.94
CA GLU A 156 -4.94 -22.12 20.11
C GLU A 156 -6.08 -23.13 20.23
N LYS A 157 -7.20 -22.92 19.52
CA LYS A 157 -8.34 -23.84 19.44
C LYS A 157 -8.22 -24.82 18.27
N GLU A 158 -7.03 -24.93 17.66
CA GLU A 158 -6.73 -25.73 16.47
C GLU A 158 -7.53 -25.36 15.19
N GLU A 159 -8.18 -24.20 15.16
CA GLU A 159 -8.93 -23.74 14.00
C GLU A 159 -8.06 -22.92 13.03
N LEU A 160 -8.31 -23.10 11.73
CA LEU A 160 -7.62 -22.35 10.67
C LEU A 160 -8.14 -20.93 10.54
N ALA A 161 -7.33 -19.96 10.95
CA ALA A 161 -7.54 -18.54 10.69
C ALA A 161 -7.10 -18.20 9.25
N SER A 162 -8.03 -18.27 8.30
CA SER A 162 -7.81 -17.90 6.89
C SER A 162 -8.07 -16.41 6.60
N ALA A 163 -8.98 -15.78 7.34
CA ALA A 163 -9.34 -14.36 7.21
C ALA A 163 -8.31 -13.43 7.87
N GLY A 164 -8.09 -12.24 7.29
CA GLY A 164 -7.07 -11.29 7.75
C GLY A 164 -7.25 -10.84 9.20
N LEU A 165 -8.48 -10.61 9.64
CA LEU A 165 -8.79 -10.23 11.02
C LEU A 165 -8.41 -11.34 12.01
N LYS A 166 -8.83 -12.57 11.74
CA LYS A 166 -8.51 -13.73 12.57
C LYS A 166 -7.00 -13.99 12.65
N LYS A 167 -6.27 -13.79 11.54
CA LYS A 167 -4.80 -13.88 11.52
C LYS A 167 -4.15 -12.82 12.42
N ALA A 168 -4.66 -11.59 12.39
CA ALA A 168 -4.15 -10.51 13.24
C ALA A 168 -4.39 -10.81 14.73
N GLU A 169 -5.56 -11.37 15.09
CA GLU A 169 -5.87 -11.77 16.46
C GLU A 169 -4.91 -12.87 16.98
N VAL A 170 -4.66 -13.91 16.17
CA VAL A 170 -3.72 -14.98 16.53
C VAL A 170 -2.32 -14.43 16.76
N LEU A 171 -1.83 -13.56 15.86
CA LEU A 171 -0.51 -12.94 15.99
C LEU A 171 -0.43 -12.00 17.19
N ASN A 172 -1.47 -11.21 17.45
CA ASN A 172 -1.51 -10.30 18.59
C ASN A 172 -1.52 -11.05 19.92
N LYS A 173 -2.25 -12.17 19.99
CA LYS A 173 -2.25 -13.06 21.16
C LYS A 173 -0.88 -13.69 21.40
N PHE A 174 -0.25 -14.21 20.35
CA PHE A 174 1.11 -14.74 20.42
C PHE A 174 2.11 -13.67 20.89
N PHE A 175 2.03 -12.47 20.31
CA PHE A 175 2.87 -11.35 20.70
C PHE A 175 2.67 -10.99 22.17
N ALA A 176 1.42 -10.84 22.62
CA ALA A 176 1.12 -10.59 24.03
C ALA A 176 1.67 -11.69 24.95
N SER A 177 1.62 -12.96 24.56
CA SER A 177 2.18 -14.07 25.34
C SER A 177 3.70 -13.99 25.52
N VAL A 178 4.44 -13.42 24.56
CA VAL A 178 5.90 -13.25 24.70
C VAL A 178 6.25 -12.18 25.72
N PHE A 179 5.42 -11.14 25.86
CA PHE A 179 5.66 -10.02 26.79
C PHE A 179 4.91 -10.16 28.12
N THR A 180 3.87 -10.98 28.16
CA THR A 180 3.14 -11.32 29.38
C THR A 180 3.71 -12.62 29.92
N GLY A 181 4.96 -12.57 30.39
CA GLY A 181 5.54 -13.66 31.17
C GLY A 181 4.63 -13.97 32.35
N SER A 182 4.39 -15.25 32.60
CA SER A 182 3.50 -15.78 33.64
C SER A 182 3.61 -14.99 34.94
N GLN A 183 2.63 -14.16 35.25
CA GLN A 183 2.48 -13.59 36.60
C GLN A 183 1.93 -14.70 37.49
N THR A 184 2.78 -15.68 37.81
CA THR A 184 2.55 -16.54 38.97
C THR A 184 2.91 -15.71 40.19
N SER A 185 1.87 -15.35 40.94
CA SER A 185 1.94 -14.68 42.23
C SER A 185 2.98 -15.31 43.14
N HIS A 186 4.01 -14.55 43.50
CA HIS A 186 4.81 -14.84 44.69
C HIS A 186 5.03 -13.54 45.46
N VAL A 187 4.33 -13.40 46.58
CA VAL A 187 4.77 -12.55 47.67
C VAL A 187 6.07 -13.16 48.19
N SER A 188 7.17 -12.39 48.18
CA SER A 188 8.14 -12.30 49.29
C SER A 188 9.36 -11.45 48.90
N HIS A 189 9.91 -10.81 49.93
CA HIS A 189 11.03 -9.87 50.02
C HIS A 189 12.23 -10.03 49.07
N VAL A 190 12.79 -8.87 48.68
CA VAL A 190 14.16 -8.64 48.17
C VAL A 190 15.17 -8.85 49.34
N PRO A 191 16.34 -9.53 49.19
CA PRO A 191 17.50 -8.91 48.50
C PRO A 191 18.49 -9.79 47.70
N GLU A 192 19.08 -9.09 46.72
CA GLU A 192 20.44 -9.16 46.14
C GLU A 192 20.94 -10.28 45.20
N PRO A 193 21.91 -9.96 44.31
CA PRO A 193 22.08 -10.63 43.02
C PRO A 193 23.41 -11.40 42.92
N LEU A 194 23.36 -12.66 42.45
CA LEU A 194 24.53 -13.28 41.83
C LEU A 194 24.20 -14.58 41.08
N GLY A 195 24.75 -14.74 39.87
CA GLY A 195 25.24 -16.05 39.40
C GLY A 195 24.37 -16.85 38.41
N ARG A 196 24.68 -16.68 37.12
CA ARG A 196 24.99 -17.73 36.11
C ARG A 196 24.12 -19.02 36.06
N GLY A 197 23.52 -19.31 34.89
CA GLY A 197 23.42 -20.71 34.38
C GLY A 197 22.10 -21.20 33.77
N GLN A 198 22.09 -21.26 32.43
CA GLN A 198 21.62 -22.38 31.59
C GLN A 198 20.12 -22.68 31.33
N GLU A 199 19.76 -22.45 30.05
CA GLU A 199 18.85 -23.14 29.12
C GLU A 199 17.77 -24.13 29.60
N SER A 200 16.53 -23.91 29.13
CA SER A 200 15.87 -24.92 28.29
C SER A 200 15.01 -24.25 27.20
N ARG A 201 15.38 -24.45 25.94
CA ARG A 201 14.53 -24.20 24.77
C ARG A 201 14.08 -25.57 24.27
N VAL A 202 12.78 -25.84 24.28
CA VAL A 202 12.21 -26.90 23.45
C VAL A 202 11.83 -26.27 22.09
N PRO A 203 12.34 -26.74 20.95
CA PRO A 203 11.90 -26.25 19.64
C PRO A 203 10.55 -26.89 19.29
N LEU A 204 9.65 -26.08 18.74
CA LEU A 204 8.42 -26.58 18.13
C LEU A 204 8.76 -27.23 16.78
N THR A 205 8.57 -28.55 16.69
CA THR A 205 8.83 -29.35 15.49
C THR A 205 7.88 -28.96 14.36
N VAL A 206 8.42 -28.41 13.28
CA VAL A 206 7.73 -28.24 11.99
C VAL A 206 7.67 -29.61 11.32
N ARG A 207 6.50 -30.27 11.33
CA ARG A 207 6.27 -31.41 10.43
C ARG A 207 5.99 -30.88 9.03
N THR A 208 6.93 -31.15 8.13
CA THR A 208 6.75 -31.05 6.69
C THR A 208 6.26 -32.41 6.22
N GLU A 209 5.01 -32.50 5.79
CA GLU A 209 4.54 -33.65 5.01
C GLU A 209 4.71 -33.30 3.53
N GLN A 210 5.47 -34.16 2.84
CA GLN A 210 5.64 -34.17 1.40
C GLN A 210 4.69 -35.20 0.77
N VAL A 211 4.09 -34.78 -0.34
CA VAL A 211 3.37 -35.49 -1.41
C VAL A 211 2.10 -36.23 -1.02
#